data_AF-A0A931CMP3-F1
#
_entry.id   AF-A0A931CMP3-F1
#
_cell.length_a   1.000
_cell.length_b   1.000
_cell.length_c   1.000
_cell.angle_alpha   90.00
_cell.angle_beta   90.00
_cell.angle_gamma   90.00
#
_symmetry.space_group_name_H-M   'P 1'
#
loop_
_entity.id
_entity.type
_entity.pdbx_description
1 polymer ?
#
loop_
_entity_poly.entity_id
_entity_poly.type
_entity_poly.pdbx_seq_one_letter_code
_entity_poly.pdbx_strand_id
1 'polypeptide(L)'
;MFNLAALLASDVGMHDLARQWCHRLARVALAQRHAGHHALEPVVNLARLLIRAGDGPGAWTMLENLFQAVSRRSDITIDGIGIPTAELTQTVEAHRELREWLWKVLLGTGSHALASAGRWDEARNRLSQHRAIGANMLDGRQIAVISHALAGRHAQADQLLRSTLPGEQWENAVTGCLTLLCTPGHRVDTSLLTHSIHPEPGLAVFWTRLGLSLIDALGTGQPDTLAVATGLLRLASTDGYAARDVLAHPVCRASAIEAQILHLQHLVDACGLDRGYLSASELTQVNNLLGRVELVISRPATQLV
;
A
#
# COMPACT_ATOMS: atom_id res chain seq x y z
N MET A 1 2.14 15.51 8.99
CA MET A 1 2.19 15.20 10.44
C MET A 1 0.97 14.40 10.90
N PHE A 2 -0.27 14.89 10.71
CA PHE A 2 -1.50 14.13 11.07
C PHE A 2 -1.63 12.78 10.37
N ASN A 3 -1.41 12.73 9.05
CA ASN A 3 -1.41 11.47 8.30
C ASN A 3 -0.38 10.47 8.86
N LEU A 4 0.81 10.96 9.19
CA LEU A 4 1.86 10.12 9.80
C LEU A 4 1.48 9.67 11.21
N ALA A 5 0.86 10.52 12.02
CA ALA A 5 0.38 10.13 13.36
C ALA A 5 -0.69 9.04 13.27
N ALA A 6 -1.66 9.17 12.36
CA ALA A 6 -2.67 8.13 12.14
C ALA A 6 -2.03 6.81 11.66
N LEU A 7 -1.03 6.87 10.78
CA LEU A 7 -0.27 5.69 10.37
C LEU A 7 0.49 5.06 11.54
N LEU A 8 1.17 5.86 12.37
CA LEU A 8 1.87 5.39 13.58
C LEU A 8 0.91 4.73 14.57
N ALA A 9 -0.25 5.35 14.85
CA ALA A 9 -1.27 4.74 15.70
C ALA A 9 -1.77 3.42 15.11
N SER A 10 -1.90 3.32 13.80
CA SER A 10 -2.24 2.05 13.15
C SER A 10 -1.12 1.03 13.21
N ASP A 11 0.15 1.43 13.09
CA ASP A 11 1.32 0.55 13.16
C ASP A 11 1.47 -0.09 14.53
N VAL A 12 1.15 0.66 15.59
CA VAL A 12 1.11 0.15 16.96
C VAL A 12 -0.20 -0.59 17.29
N GLY A 13 -1.10 -0.82 16.34
CA GLY A 13 -2.36 -1.54 16.55
C GLY A 13 -3.50 -0.74 17.20
N MET A 14 -3.37 0.58 17.38
CA MET A 14 -4.41 1.46 17.94
C MET A 14 -5.34 2.01 16.83
N HIS A 15 -6.09 1.11 16.16
CA HIS A 15 -6.89 1.44 14.98
C HIS A 15 -7.96 2.53 15.23
N ASP A 16 -8.65 2.49 16.37
CA ASP A 16 -9.66 3.50 16.72
C ASP A 16 -9.04 4.90 16.89
N LEU A 17 -7.84 4.97 17.48
CA LEU A 17 -7.11 6.23 17.63
C LEU A 17 -6.66 6.77 16.27
N ALA A 18 -6.16 5.88 15.40
CA ALA A 18 -5.81 6.25 14.03
C ALA A 18 -7.02 6.84 13.28
N ARG A 19 -8.19 6.20 13.40
CA ARG A 19 -9.45 6.67 12.81
C ARG A 19 -9.86 8.03 13.39
N GLN A 20 -9.78 8.22 14.71
CA GLN A 20 -10.08 9.51 15.36
C GLN A 20 -9.17 10.64 14.86
N TRP A 21 -7.88 10.38 14.67
CA TRP A 21 -6.94 11.37 14.16
C TRP A 21 -7.17 11.70 12.67
N CYS A 22 -7.52 10.71 11.84
CA CYS A 22 -7.96 10.96 10.46
C CYS A 22 -9.22 11.84 10.43
N HIS A 23 -10.21 11.54 11.27
CA HIS A 23 -11.43 12.33 11.44
C HIS A 23 -11.15 13.77 11.83
N ARG A 24 -10.29 13.97 12.83
CA ARG A 24 -9.90 15.30 13.30
C ARG A 24 -9.26 16.12 12.18
N LEU A 25 -8.32 15.54 11.42
CA LEU A 25 -7.71 16.25 10.29
C LEU A 25 -8.73 16.53 9.18
N ALA A 26 -9.59 15.57 8.85
CA ALA A 26 -10.59 15.73 7.79
C ALA A 26 -11.51 16.92 8.07
N ARG A 27 -12.02 17.06 9.30
CA ARG A 27 -12.89 18.18 9.68
C ARG A 27 -12.22 19.53 9.50
N VAL A 28 -10.96 19.64 9.94
CA VAL A 28 -10.21 20.89 9.86
C VAL A 28 -9.86 21.24 8.41
N ALA A 29 -9.45 20.24 7.62
CA ALA A 29 -9.09 20.44 6.22
C ALA A 29 -10.32 20.75 5.33
N LEU A 30 -11.47 20.10 5.57
CA LEU A 30 -12.71 20.34 4.84
C LEU A 30 -13.40 21.65 5.23
N ALA A 31 -13.09 22.23 6.40
CA ALA A 31 -13.55 23.58 6.76
C ALA A 31 -12.91 24.67 5.91
N GLN A 32 -11.78 24.40 5.26
CA GLN A 32 -11.18 25.32 4.30
C GLN A 32 -11.87 25.20 2.95
N ARG A 33 -12.31 26.34 2.42
CA ARG A 33 -12.82 26.40 1.05
C ARG A 33 -11.69 26.11 0.07
N HIS A 34 -11.98 25.34 -0.97
CA HIS A 34 -11.08 25.12 -2.09
C HIS A 34 -9.74 24.45 -1.75
N ALA A 35 -9.71 23.67 -0.68
CA ALA A 35 -8.53 22.93 -0.23
C ALA A 35 -8.09 21.81 -1.18
N GLY A 36 -8.84 21.55 -2.27
CA GLY A 36 -8.47 20.61 -3.30
C GLY A 36 -8.29 19.19 -2.77
N HIS A 37 -7.27 18.49 -3.26
CA HIS A 37 -7.02 17.10 -2.89
C HIS A 37 -6.47 16.96 -1.45
N HIS A 38 -5.81 17.97 -0.91
CA HIS A 38 -5.27 17.93 0.46
C HIS A 38 -6.36 17.73 1.52
N ALA A 39 -7.57 18.25 1.28
CA ALA A 39 -8.72 18.00 2.16
C ALA A 39 -9.27 16.58 2.08
N LEU A 40 -8.98 15.83 1.02
CA LEU A 40 -9.41 14.44 0.85
C LEU A 40 -8.36 13.41 1.26
N GLU A 41 -7.08 13.78 1.40
CA GLU A 41 -6.04 12.87 1.91
C GLU A 41 -6.43 12.17 3.23
N PRO A 42 -7.03 12.84 4.23
CA PRO A 42 -7.42 12.19 5.48
C PRO A 42 -8.55 11.17 5.28
N VAL A 43 -9.45 11.44 4.32
CA VAL A 43 -10.55 10.53 3.94
C VAL A 43 -9.99 9.32 3.20
N VAL A 44 -9.02 9.51 2.29
CA VAL A 44 -8.30 8.40 1.64
C VAL A 44 -7.55 7.56 2.67
N ASN A 45 -7.01 8.17 3.74
CA ASN A 45 -6.38 7.41 4.81
C ASN A 45 -7.37 6.53 5.59
N LEU A 46 -8.65 6.90 5.71
CA LEU A 46 -9.66 6.00 6.28
C LEU A 46 -9.79 4.71 5.46
N ALA A 47 -9.78 4.81 4.13
CA ALA A 47 -9.75 3.63 3.28
C ALA A 47 -8.47 2.79 3.50
N ARG A 48 -7.31 3.43 3.72
CA ARG A 48 -6.07 2.72 4.06
C ARG A 48 -6.13 2.03 5.43
N LEU A 49 -6.85 2.60 6.41
CA LEU A 49 -7.11 1.94 7.68
C LEU A 49 -8.01 0.71 7.51
N LEU A 50 -9.04 0.78 6.66
CA LEU A 50 -9.87 -0.39 6.31
C LEU A 50 -9.02 -1.50 5.69
N ILE A 51 -8.12 -1.17 4.75
CA ILE A 51 -7.19 -2.14 4.16
C ILE A 51 -6.34 -2.81 5.22
N ARG A 52 -5.77 -2.03 6.14
CA ARG A 52 -4.94 -2.55 7.24
C ARG A 52 -5.73 -3.44 8.21
N ALA A 53 -7.02 -3.15 8.40
CA ALA A 53 -7.94 -4.01 9.16
C ALA A 53 -8.45 -5.23 8.37
N GLY A 54 -8.01 -5.43 7.13
CA GLY A 54 -8.43 -6.53 6.26
C GLY A 54 -9.73 -6.29 5.50
N ASP A 55 -10.38 -5.13 5.65
CA ASP A 55 -11.61 -4.77 4.93
C ASP A 55 -11.29 -4.10 3.58
N GLY A 56 -10.71 -4.89 2.67
CA GLY A 56 -10.45 -4.48 1.29
C GLY A 56 -11.72 -4.06 0.52
N PRO A 57 -12.83 -4.81 0.58
CA PRO A 57 -14.08 -4.45 -0.09
C PRO A 57 -14.69 -3.13 0.40
N GLY A 58 -14.66 -2.88 1.72
CA GLY A 58 -15.11 -1.62 2.30
C GLY A 58 -14.25 -0.45 1.83
N ALA A 59 -12.93 -0.62 1.77
CA ALA A 59 -12.00 0.38 1.24
C ALA A 59 -12.29 0.73 -0.24
N TRP A 60 -12.49 -0.28 -1.10
CA TRP A 60 -12.89 -0.05 -2.49
C TRP A 60 -14.18 0.75 -2.58
N THR A 61 -15.22 0.28 -1.87
CA THR A 61 -16.56 0.89 -1.91
C THR A 61 -16.51 2.36 -1.46
N MET A 62 -15.75 2.65 -0.41
CA MET A 62 -15.53 4.01 0.08
C MET A 62 -14.87 4.90 -0.97
N LEU A 63 -13.77 4.44 -1.59
CA LEU A 63 -13.05 5.19 -2.62
C LEU A 63 -13.88 5.38 -3.89
N GLU A 64 -14.64 4.36 -4.30
CA GLU A 64 -15.53 4.42 -5.46
C GLU A 64 -16.66 5.44 -5.23
N ASN A 65 -17.29 5.42 -4.05
CA ASN A 65 -18.31 6.39 -3.68
C ASN A 65 -17.77 7.83 -3.65
N LEU A 66 -16.57 8.03 -3.07
CA LEU A 66 -15.91 9.34 -3.09
C LEU A 66 -15.63 9.81 -4.52
N PHE A 67 -15.11 8.92 -5.37
CA PHE A 67 -14.82 9.22 -6.77
C PHE A 67 -16.07 9.60 -7.56
N GLN A 68 -17.17 8.88 -7.37
CA GLN A 68 -18.45 9.20 -8.01
C GLN A 68 -19.02 10.53 -7.51
N ALA A 69 -18.96 10.79 -6.20
CA ALA A 69 -19.43 12.03 -5.61
C ALA A 69 -18.67 13.26 -6.13
N VAL A 70 -17.33 13.20 -6.13
CA VAL A 70 -16.47 14.23 -6.73
C VAL A 70 -16.77 14.36 -8.22
N SER A 71 -16.86 13.25 -8.96
CA SER A 71 -17.13 13.28 -10.41
C SER A 71 -18.46 13.95 -10.77
N ARG A 72 -19.47 13.87 -9.89
CA ARG A 72 -20.80 14.45 -10.08
C ARG A 72 -20.97 15.81 -9.38
N ARG A 73 -19.96 16.26 -8.63
CA ARG A 73 -20.05 17.43 -7.73
C ARG A 73 -21.24 17.33 -6.78
N SER A 74 -21.52 16.12 -6.29
CA SER A 74 -22.57 15.87 -5.31
C SER A 74 -21.95 15.65 -3.94
N ASP A 75 -22.49 16.30 -2.92
CA ASP A 75 -22.03 16.12 -1.55
C ASP A 75 -22.25 14.68 -1.08
N ILE A 76 -21.37 14.20 -0.21
CA ILE A 76 -21.43 12.83 0.31
C ILE A 76 -21.02 12.79 1.77
N THR A 77 -21.53 11.81 2.50
CA THR A 77 -21.01 11.47 3.83
C THR A 77 -20.18 10.21 3.76
N ILE A 78 -18.92 10.27 4.21
CA ILE A 78 -18.03 9.12 4.31
C ILE A 78 -17.61 8.97 5.76
N ASP A 79 -17.87 7.79 6.33
CA ASP A 79 -17.48 7.47 7.69
C ASP A 79 -18.00 8.47 8.75
N GLY A 80 -19.14 9.13 8.49
CA GLY A 80 -19.69 10.19 9.35
C GLY A 80 -19.13 11.60 9.10
N ILE A 81 -18.29 11.77 8.08
CA ILE A 81 -17.72 13.06 7.67
C ILE A 81 -18.50 13.56 6.44
N GLY A 82 -19.14 14.72 6.56
CA GLY A 82 -19.75 15.41 5.41
C GLY A 82 -18.68 16.05 4.53
N ILE A 83 -18.72 15.74 3.23
CA ILE A 83 -17.76 16.20 2.23
C ILE A 83 -18.52 17.07 1.22
N PRO A 84 -18.34 18.41 1.25
CA PRO A 84 -18.97 19.33 0.31
C PRO A 84 -18.21 19.32 -1.03
N THR A 85 -18.44 18.31 -1.87
CA THR A 85 -17.58 18.06 -3.05
C THR A 85 -17.62 19.18 -4.08
N ALA A 86 -18.73 19.92 -4.15
CA ALA A 86 -18.88 21.08 -5.01
C ALA A 86 -17.97 22.26 -4.61
N GLU A 87 -17.58 22.35 -3.33
CA GLU A 87 -16.81 23.47 -2.77
C GLU A 87 -15.29 23.20 -2.71
N LEU A 88 -14.86 21.95 -2.99
CA LEU A 88 -13.47 21.53 -2.90
C LEU A 88 -12.53 22.25 -3.88
N THR A 89 -13.06 22.81 -4.97
CA THR A 89 -12.26 23.43 -6.05
C THR A 89 -12.97 24.63 -6.65
N GLN A 90 -12.24 25.70 -6.99
CA GLN A 90 -12.82 26.91 -7.61
C GLN A 90 -13.04 26.79 -9.12
N THR A 91 -12.12 26.13 -9.81
CA THR A 91 -12.08 26.11 -11.27
C THR A 91 -12.42 24.72 -11.83
N VAL A 92 -12.72 24.68 -13.13
CA VAL A 92 -12.96 23.41 -13.85
C VAL A 92 -11.65 22.61 -13.94
N GLU A 93 -10.53 23.30 -14.11
CA GLU A 93 -9.18 22.72 -14.19
C GLU A 93 -8.79 22.05 -12.88
N ALA A 94 -8.93 22.77 -11.75
CA ALA A 94 -8.64 22.22 -10.42
C ALA A 94 -9.55 21.02 -10.10
N HIS A 95 -10.81 21.07 -10.55
CA HIS A 95 -11.72 19.95 -10.40
C HIS A 95 -11.29 18.72 -11.22
N ARG A 96 -10.82 18.94 -12.45
CA ARG A 96 -10.30 17.86 -13.31
C ARG A 96 -9.07 17.22 -12.67
N GLU A 97 -8.16 18.01 -12.13
CA GLU A 97 -6.97 17.52 -11.41
C GLU A 97 -7.34 16.72 -10.16
N LEU A 98 -8.28 17.22 -9.35
CA LEU A 98 -8.80 16.51 -8.19
C LEU A 98 -9.41 15.14 -8.58
N ARG A 99 -10.21 15.13 -9.65
CA ARG A 99 -10.83 13.91 -10.17
C ARG A 99 -9.77 12.93 -10.69
N GLU A 100 -8.77 13.40 -11.40
CA GLU A 100 -7.67 12.56 -11.92
C GLU A 100 -6.85 11.96 -10.78
N TRP A 101 -6.50 12.76 -9.77
CA TRP A 101 -5.82 12.28 -8.57
C TRP A 101 -6.63 11.19 -7.87
N LEU A 102 -7.93 11.41 -7.66
CA LEU A 102 -8.78 10.45 -6.97
C LEU A 102 -9.01 9.18 -7.79
N TRP A 103 -9.05 9.30 -9.12
CA TRP A 103 -9.07 8.15 -10.03
C TRP A 103 -7.80 7.30 -9.88
N LYS A 104 -6.61 7.92 -9.82
CA LYS A 104 -5.35 7.21 -9.55
C LYS A 104 -5.36 6.52 -8.19
N VAL A 105 -5.90 7.18 -7.15
CA VAL A 105 -6.06 6.59 -5.81
C VAL A 105 -7.00 5.37 -5.84
N LEU A 106 -8.17 5.48 -6.48
CA LEU A 106 -9.13 4.38 -6.61
C LEU A 106 -8.48 3.18 -7.31
N LEU A 107 -7.79 3.41 -8.43
CA LEU A 107 -7.18 2.32 -9.18
C LEU A 107 -5.99 1.68 -8.47
N GLY A 108 -5.07 2.47 -7.91
CA GLY A 108 -3.93 1.92 -7.19
C GLY A 108 -4.32 1.32 -5.84
N THR A 109 -4.80 2.17 -4.94
CA THR A 109 -5.13 1.75 -3.55
C THR A 109 -6.34 0.83 -3.50
N GLY A 110 -7.39 1.14 -4.25
CA GLY A 110 -8.61 0.33 -4.23
C GLY A 110 -8.40 -1.05 -4.84
N SER A 111 -7.75 -1.18 -5.99
CA SER A 111 -7.56 -2.51 -6.60
C SER A 111 -6.65 -3.39 -5.75
N HIS A 112 -5.62 -2.80 -5.13
CA HIS A 112 -4.78 -3.48 -4.14
C HIS A 112 -5.59 -3.93 -2.92
N ALA A 113 -6.53 -3.10 -2.43
CA ALA A 113 -7.43 -3.46 -1.34
C ALA A 113 -8.21 -4.75 -1.63
N LEU A 114 -8.81 -4.84 -2.82
CA LEU A 114 -9.55 -6.02 -3.26
C LEU A 114 -8.64 -7.24 -3.40
N ALA A 115 -7.46 -7.07 -4.01
CA ALA A 115 -6.47 -8.12 -4.21
C ALA A 115 -5.99 -8.71 -2.87
N SER A 116 -5.63 -7.85 -1.91
CA SER A 116 -5.18 -8.25 -0.58
C SER A 116 -6.26 -8.94 0.25
N ALA A 117 -7.55 -8.71 -0.07
CA ALA A 117 -8.69 -9.45 0.49
C ALA A 117 -9.02 -10.74 -0.27
N GLY A 118 -8.17 -11.19 -1.20
CA GLY A 118 -8.36 -12.40 -2.00
C GLY A 118 -9.34 -12.25 -3.17
N ARG A 119 -9.90 -11.05 -3.40
CA ARG A 119 -10.91 -10.78 -4.46
C ARG A 119 -10.26 -10.40 -5.80
N TRP A 120 -9.28 -11.18 -6.24
CA TRP A 120 -8.47 -10.91 -7.43
C TRP A 120 -9.28 -10.74 -8.72
N ASP A 121 -10.27 -11.59 -8.95
CA ASP A 121 -11.11 -11.52 -10.16
C ASP A 121 -11.95 -10.24 -10.22
N GLU A 122 -12.46 -9.80 -9.07
CA GLU A 122 -13.18 -8.54 -8.99
C GLU A 122 -12.21 -7.36 -9.21
N ALA A 123 -11.05 -7.36 -8.55
CA ALA A 123 -10.02 -6.34 -8.73
C ALA A 123 -9.67 -6.19 -10.23
N ARG A 124 -9.41 -7.31 -10.93
CA ARG A 124 -9.14 -7.33 -12.37
C ARG A 124 -10.31 -6.79 -13.18
N ASN A 125 -11.54 -7.19 -12.88
CA ASN A 125 -12.74 -6.71 -13.59
C ASN A 125 -12.92 -5.20 -13.43
N ARG A 126 -12.72 -4.65 -12.22
CA ARG A 126 -12.79 -3.20 -11.97
C ARG A 126 -11.70 -2.44 -12.72
N LEU A 127 -10.46 -2.93 -12.69
CA LEU A 127 -9.36 -2.36 -13.46
C LEU A 127 -9.65 -2.38 -14.97
N SER A 128 -10.23 -3.48 -15.48
CA SER A 128 -10.62 -3.61 -16.88
C SER A 128 -11.69 -2.58 -17.28
N GLN A 129 -12.71 -2.38 -16.45
CA GLN A 129 -13.76 -1.37 -16.66
C GLN A 129 -13.18 0.05 -16.76
N HIS A 130 -12.11 0.32 -16.03
CA HIS A 130 -11.38 1.58 -16.06
C HIS A 130 -10.22 1.63 -17.06
N ARG A 131 -10.01 0.58 -17.88
CA ARG A 131 -8.89 0.45 -18.83
C ARG A 131 -7.52 0.63 -18.16
N ALA A 132 -7.39 0.16 -16.93
CA ALA A 132 -6.21 0.32 -16.07
C ALA A 132 -5.21 -0.87 -16.17
N ILE A 133 -5.40 -1.76 -17.14
CA ILE A 133 -4.48 -2.88 -17.41
C ILE A 133 -3.61 -2.47 -18.60
N GLY A 134 -2.42 -1.93 -18.30
CA GLY A 134 -1.45 -1.47 -19.30
C GLY A 134 -0.61 -2.61 -19.90
N ALA A 135 0.39 -2.24 -20.70
CA ALA A 135 1.35 -3.17 -21.32
C ALA A 135 2.61 -3.42 -20.45
N ASN A 136 2.93 -2.50 -19.55
CA ASN A 136 4.06 -2.58 -18.61
C ASN A 136 3.67 -3.35 -17.33
N MET A 137 4.65 -3.81 -16.54
CA MET A 137 4.40 -4.62 -15.33
C MET A 137 4.04 -3.78 -14.10
N LEU A 138 3.06 -2.89 -14.26
CA LEU A 138 2.47 -2.12 -13.16
C LEU A 138 1.34 -2.90 -12.47
N ASP A 139 0.82 -2.37 -11.36
CA ASP A 139 -0.20 -3.00 -10.50
C ASP A 139 -1.34 -3.66 -11.27
N GLY A 140 -1.90 -2.94 -12.27
CA GLY A 140 -3.04 -3.45 -13.03
C GLY A 140 -2.73 -4.71 -13.82
N ARG A 141 -1.52 -4.82 -14.38
CA ARG A 141 -1.08 -6.02 -15.11
C ARG A 141 -0.70 -7.14 -14.15
N GLN A 142 -0.04 -6.83 -13.03
CA GLN A 142 0.24 -7.81 -11.97
C GLN A 142 -1.04 -8.47 -11.44
N ILE A 143 -2.04 -7.67 -11.05
CA ILE A 143 -3.35 -8.16 -10.58
C ILE A 143 -4.02 -9.01 -11.66
N ALA A 144 -3.95 -8.61 -12.93
CA ALA A 144 -4.54 -9.38 -14.02
C ALA A 144 -3.88 -10.76 -14.19
N VAL A 145 -2.55 -10.83 -14.18
CA VAL A 145 -1.80 -12.11 -14.26
C VAL A 145 -2.18 -13.02 -13.09
N ILE A 146 -2.12 -12.51 -11.85
CA ILE A 146 -2.42 -13.29 -10.64
C ILE A 146 -3.88 -13.77 -10.65
N SER A 147 -4.83 -12.89 -11.01
CA SER A 147 -6.26 -13.24 -11.16
C SER A 147 -6.48 -14.36 -12.18
N HIS A 148 -5.78 -14.33 -13.33
CA HIS A 148 -5.89 -15.42 -14.29
C HIS A 148 -5.30 -16.72 -13.75
N ALA A 149 -4.11 -16.67 -13.14
CA ALA A 149 -3.46 -17.85 -12.59
C ALA A 149 -4.30 -18.52 -11.49
N LEU A 150 -4.80 -17.75 -10.51
CA LEU A 150 -5.62 -18.28 -9.42
C LEU A 150 -6.95 -18.88 -9.88
N ALA A 151 -7.49 -18.42 -11.00
CA ALA A 151 -8.71 -18.96 -11.59
C ALA A 151 -8.47 -20.13 -12.56
N GLY A 152 -7.26 -20.67 -12.63
CA GLY A 152 -6.89 -21.75 -13.56
C GLY A 152 -6.82 -21.33 -15.04
N ARG A 153 -6.88 -20.02 -15.32
CA ARG A 153 -6.83 -19.43 -16.66
C ARG A 153 -5.37 -19.22 -17.10
N HIS A 154 -4.58 -20.29 -17.04
CA HIS A 154 -3.13 -20.25 -17.23
C HIS A 154 -2.72 -19.74 -18.62
N ALA A 155 -3.48 -20.07 -19.67
CA ALA A 155 -3.22 -19.57 -21.02
C ALA A 155 -3.33 -18.04 -21.10
N GLN A 156 -4.32 -17.44 -20.43
CA GLN A 156 -4.46 -15.99 -20.37
C GLN A 156 -3.37 -15.33 -19.51
N ALA A 157 -2.98 -15.95 -18.40
CA ALA A 157 -1.86 -15.47 -17.58
C ALA A 157 -0.54 -15.47 -18.38
N ASP A 158 -0.24 -16.56 -19.09
CA ASP A 158 0.93 -16.71 -19.96
C ASP A 158 0.92 -15.68 -21.10
N GLN A 159 -0.23 -15.47 -21.76
CA GLN A 159 -0.36 -14.44 -22.79
C GLN A 159 -0.06 -13.03 -22.25
N LEU A 160 -0.54 -12.69 -21.05
CA LEU A 160 -0.23 -11.41 -20.42
C LEU A 160 1.26 -11.29 -20.11
N LEU A 161 1.89 -12.32 -19.56
CA LEU A 161 3.32 -12.33 -19.27
C LEU A 161 4.15 -12.13 -20.55
N ARG A 162 3.91 -12.91 -21.60
CA ARG A 162 4.65 -12.82 -22.87
C ARG A 162 4.46 -11.50 -23.60
N SER A 163 3.31 -10.86 -23.45
CA SER A 163 3.02 -9.56 -24.06
C SER A 163 3.45 -8.37 -23.22
N THR A 164 4.04 -8.60 -22.04
CA THR A 164 4.53 -7.52 -21.18
C THR A 164 5.78 -6.90 -21.81
N LEU A 165 5.79 -5.57 -21.91
CA LEU A 165 6.96 -4.84 -22.38
C LEU A 165 8.05 -4.84 -21.30
N PRO A 166 9.33 -5.05 -21.65
CA PRO A 166 10.43 -4.85 -20.72
C PRO A 166 10.38 -3.43 -20.14
N GLY A 167 10.61 -3.34 -18.82
CA GLY A 167 10.55 -2.10 -18.07
C GLY A 167 11.79 -1.86 -17.24
N GLU A 168 11.63 -1.14 -16.13
CA GLU A 168 12.68 -0.96 -15.13
C GLU A 168 13.11 -2.31 -14.51
N GLN A 169 14.24 -2.33 -13.81
CA GLN A 169 14.79 -3.57 -13.23
C GLN A 169 13.79 -4.27 -12.30
N TRP A 170 13.05 -3.49 -11.49
CA TRP A 170 12.03 -4.04 -10.60
C TRP A 170 10.84 -4.62 -11.39
N GLU A 171 10.43 -4.01 -12.51
CA GLU A 171 9.34 -4.53 -13.37
C GLU A 171 9.72 -5.88 -13.98
N ASN A 172 10.97 -6.00 -14.44
CA ASN A 172 11.51 -7.23 -14.99
C ASN A 172 11.61 -8.33 -13.92
N ALA A 173 12.03 -7.96 -12.70
CA ALA A 173 12.11 -8.89 -11.56
C ALA A 173 10.71 -9.40 -11.16
N VAL A 174 9.70 -8.53 -11.08
CA VAL A 174 8.31 -8.93 -10.83
C VAL A 174 7.80 -9.84 -11.96
N THR A 175 8.08 -9.50 -13.22
CA THR A 175 7.68 -10.31 -14.38
C THR A 175 8.27 -11.72 -14.32
N GLY A 176 9.56 -11.85 -13.99
CA GLY A 176 10.21 -13.14 -13.83
C GLY A 176 9.66 -13.95 -12.66
N CYS A 177 9.41 -13.31 -11.52
CA CYS A 177 8.77 -13.95 -10.36
C CYS A 177 7.36 -14.47 -10.71
N LEU A 178 6.52 -13.65 -11.35
CA LEU A 178 5.19 -14.07 -11.78
C LEU A 178 5.23 -15.17 -12.84
N THR A 179 6.24 -15.18 -13.71
CA THR A 179 6.45 -16.27 -14.67
C THR A 179 6.73 -17.58 -13.94
N LEU A 180 7.64 -17.60 -12.97
CA LEU A 180 7.92 -18.80 -12.17
C LEU A 180 6.66 -19.30 -11.44
N LEU A 181 5.89 -18.40 -10.83
CA LEU A 181 4.67 -18.74 -10.09
C LEU A 181 3.53 -19.26 -10.98
N CYS A 182 3.36 -18.66 -12.16
CA CYS A 182 2.17 -18.90 -13.00
C CYS A 182 2.37 -19.96 -14.07
N THR A 183 3.62 -20.26 -14.47
CA THR A 183 3.94 -21.23 -15.52
C THR A 183 4.96 -22.29 -15.04
N PRO A 184 4.53 -23.25 -14.20
CA PRO A 184 5.40 -24.30 -13.68
C PRO A 184 6.15 -25.04 -14.80
N GLY A 185 7.47 -25.11 -14.69
CA GLY A 185 8.35 -25.75 -15.69
C GLY A 185 9.00 -24.79 -16.71
N HIS A 186 8.62 -23.51 -16.75
CA HIS A 186 9.41 -22.50 -17.45
C HIS A 186 10.73 -22.25 -16.73
N ARG A 187 11.84 -22.37 -17.46
CA ARG A 187 13.16 -22.00 -16.95
C ARG A 187 13.30 -20.49 -17.01
N VAL A 188 13.20 -19.84 -15.85
CA VAL A 188 13.66 -18.46 -15.69
C VAL A 188 15.09 -18.51 -15.17
N ASP A 189 15.93 -17.61 -15.65
CA ASP A 189 17.27 -17.43 -15.08
C ASP A 189 17.14 -16.81 -13.69
N THR A 190 17.16 -17.68 -12.68
CA THR A 190 17.03 -17.32 -11.27
C THR A 190 18.21 -16.48 -10.79
N SER A 191 19.38 -16.61 -11.43
CA SER A 191 20.55 -15.81 -11.10
C SER A 191 20.30 -14.33 -11.40
N LEU A 192 19.64 -14.00 -12.51
CA LEU A 192 19.27 -12.62 -12.83
C LEU A 192 18.25 -12.05 -11.83
N LEU A 193 17.33 -12.87 -11.33
CA LEU A 193 16.34 -12.45 -10.34
C LEU A 193 16.96 -12.21 -8.95
N THR A 194 17.87 -13.07 -8.52
CA THR A 194 18.56 -12.92 -7.22
C THR A 194 19.51 -11.73 -7.21
N HIS A 195 20.19 -11.45 -8.33
CA HIS A 195 21.06 -10.28 -8.46
C HIS A 195 20.27 -8.98 -8.62
N SER A 196 19.02 -9.02 -9.11
CA SER A 196 18.18 -7.82 -9.26
C SER A 196 17.65 -7.27 -7.92
N ILE A 197 17.81 -7.99 -6.80
CA ILE A 197 17.45 -7.49 -5.47
C ILE A 197 18.52 -6.50 -5.00
N HIS A 198 18.52 -5.32 -5.61
CA HIS A 198 19.33 -4.19 -5.21
C HIS A 198 18.43 -3.15 -4.54
N PRO A 199 18.39 -3.13 -3.20
CA PRO A 199 17.50 -2.25 -2.47
C PRO A 199 17.95 -0.81 -2.64
N GLU A 200 17.19 -0.04 -3.41
CA GLU A 200 17.24 1.42 -3.33
C GLU A 200 16.78 1.87 -1.93
N PRO A 201 17.37 2.94 -1.36
CA PRO A 201 16.93 3.48 -0.09
C PRO A 201 15.42 3.78 -0.09
N GLY A 202 14.70 3.24 0.89
CA GLY A 202 13.26 3.43 1.04
C GLY A 202 12.38 2.35 0.39
N LEU A 203 12.95 1.38 -0.32
CA LEU A 203 12.20 0.27 -0.94
C LEU A 203 12.42 -1.09 -0.24
N ALA A 204 12.93 -1.10 0.99
CA ALA A 204 13.26 -2.33 1.72
C ALA A 204 12.07 -3.31 1.81
N VAL A 205 10.87 -2.81 2.12
CA VAL A 205 9.64 -3.62 2.20
C VAL A 205 9.26 -4.22 0.85
N PHE A 206 9.34 -3.44 -0.22
CA PHE A 206 9.03 -3.91 -1.58
C PHE A 206 9.95 -5.07 -1.97
N TRP A 207 11.27 -4.86 -1.87
CA TRP A 207 12.26 -5.86 -2.21
C TRP A 207 12.19 -7.09 -1.30
N THR A 208 11.86 -6.90 -0.03
CA THR A 208 11.61 -8.00 0.89
C THR A 208 10.46 -8.87 0.41
N ARG A 209 9.29 -8.28 0.12
CA ARG A 209 8.10 -9.03 -0.33
C ARG A 209 8.29 -9.68 -1.69
N LEU A 210 9.01 -9.03 -2.61
CA LEU A 210 9.38 -9.64 -3.88
C LEU A 210 10.29 -10.85 -3.68
N GLY A 211 11.30 -10.75 -2.82
CA GLY A 211 12.18 -11.87 -2.49
C GLY A 211 11.46 -13.02 -1.79
N LEU A 212 10.51 -12.73 -0.88
CA LEU A 212 9.67 -13.75 -0.25
C LEU A 212 8.80 -14.46 -1.31
N SER A 213 8.20 -13.71 -2.23
CA SER A 213 7.44 -14.27 -3.36
C SER A 213 8.31 -15.15 -4.27
N LEU A 214 9.58 -14.79 -4.45
CA LEU A 214 10.54 -15.59 -5.20
C LEU A 214 10.91 -16.88 -4.47
N ILE A 215 11.10 -16.83 -3.14
CA ILE A 215 11.30 -18.04 -2.32
C ILE A 215 10.13 -19.01 -2.49
N ASP A 216 8.89 -18.51 -2.44
CA ASP A 216 7.69 -19.31 -2.66
C ASP A 216 7.64 -19.90 -4.06
N ALA A 217 8.09 -19.14 -5.08
CA ALA A 217 8.13 -19.58 -6.47
C ALA A 217 9.18 -20.66 -6.74
N LEU A 218 10.36 -20.56 -6.12
CA LEU A 218 11.48 -21.49 -6.31
C LEU A 218 11.25 -22.83 -5.61
N GLY A 219 10.46 -22.83 -4.53
CA GLY A 219 10.24 -23.98 -3.68
C GLY A 219 11.41 -24.23 -2.71
N THR A 220 11.18 -25.14 -1.76
CA THR A 220 12.15 -25.46 -0.70
C THR A 220 13.29 -26.35 -1.21
N GLY A 221 14.49 -26.14 -0.67
CA GLY A 221 15.66 -27.00 -0.94
C GLY A 221 16.47 -26.66 -2.21
N GLN A 222 16.08 -25.64 -2.97
CA GLN A 222 16.91 -25.13 -4.07
C GLN A 222 18.04 -24.23 -3.53
N PRO A 223 19.27 -24.32 -4.06
CA PRO A 223 20.37 -23.43 -3.66
C PRO A 223 20.03 -21.94 -3.77
N ASP A 224 19.30 -21.56 -4.82
CA ASP A 224 18.88 -20.18 -5.04
C ASP A 224 17.92 -19.68 -3.96
N THR A 225 17.06 -20.54 -3.41
CA THR A 225 16.16 -20.21 -2.30
C THR A 225 16.93 -19.78 -1.06
N LEU A 226 18.01 -20.50 -0.73
CA LEU A 226 18.87 -20.15 0.41
C LEU A 226 19.63 -18.84 0.19
N ALA A 227 20.09 -18.59 -1.04
CA ALA A 227 20.77 -17.35 -1.40
C ALA A 227 19.84 -16.14 -1.24
N VAL A 228 18.59 -16.24 -1.72
CA VAL A 228 17.57 -15.19 -1.56
C VAL A 228 17.27 -14.98 -0.07
N ALA A 229 17.00 -16.04 0.68
CA ALA A 229 16.70 -15.95 2.11
C ALA A 229 17.82 -15.24 2.90
N THR A 230 19.08 -15.56 2.59
CA THR A 230 20.25 -14.91 3.22
C THR A 230 20.32 -13.43 2.87
N GLY A 231 20.07 -13.07 1.59
CA GLY A 231 20.00 -11.68 1.16
C GLY A 231 18.89 -10.88 1.86
N LEU A 232 17.73 -11.50 2.06
CA LEU A 232 16.59 -10.90 2.76
C LEU A 232 16.85 -10.67 4.24
N LEU A 233 17.52 -11.60 4.93
CA LEU A 233 17.89 -11.42 6.34
C LEU A 233 18.79 -10.19 6.54
N ARG A 234 19.69 -9.92 5.58
CA ARG A 234 20.52 -8.71 5.60
C ARG A 234 19.73 -7.45 5.24
N LEU A 235 18.82 -7.52 4.27
CA LEU A 235 17.97 -6.39 3.91
C LEU A 235 17.05 -5.98 5.07
N ALA A 236 16.48 -6.96 5.76
CA ALA A 236 15.53 -6.75 6.84
C ALA A 236 16.16 -6.16 8.11
N SER A 237 17.48 -6.17 8.26
CA SER A 237 18.15 -5.66 9.46
C SER A 237 18.13 -4.13 9.60
N THR A 238 17.55 -3.41 8.64
CA THR A 238 17.49 -1.94 8.64
C THR A 238 16.07 -1.38 8.62
N ASP A 239 15.05 -2.23 8.53
CA ASP A 239 13.65 -1.82 8.42
C ASP A 239 12.74 -2.76 9.21
N GLY A 240 11.96 -2.20 10.15
CA GLY A 240 11.11 -2.98 11.05
C GLY A 240 9.98 -3.74 10.34
N TYR A 241 9.44 -3.21 9.24
CA TYR A 241 8.42 -3.93 8.47
C TYR A 241 9.02 -5.09 7.69
N ALA A 242 10.19 -4.87 7.07
CA ALA A 242 10.94 -5.94 6.43
C ALA A 242 11.34 -7.03 7.42
N ALA A 243 11.80 -6.65 8.62
CA ALA A 243 12.09 -7.57 9.72
C ALA A 243 10.88 -8.42 10.10
N ARG A 244 9.71 -7.80 10.28
CA ARG A 244 8.46 -8.51 10.59
C ARG A 244 8.09 -9.52 9.50
N ASP A 245 8.12 -9.10 8.24
CA ASP A 245 7.74 -9.95 7.10
C ASP A 245 8.73 -11.15 6.97
N VAL A 246 10.03 -10.92 7.15
CA VAL A 246 11.05 -11.99 7.13
C VAL A 246 10.92 -12.97 8.30
N LEU A 247 10.67 -12.48 9.51
CA LEU A 247 10.47 -13.33 10.70
C LEU A 247 9.20 -14.20 10.59
N ALA A 248 8.17 -13.71 9.89
CA ALA A 248 6.95 -14.43 9.64
C ALA A 248 7.09 -15.54 8.58
N HIS A 249 8.13 -15.47 7.73
CA HIS A 249 8.31 -16.41 6.63
C HIS A 249 9.08 -17.68 7.05
N PRO A 250 8.50 -18.90 6.90
CA PRO A 250 9.10 -20.14 7.42
C PRO A 250 10.51 -20.43 6.89
N VAL A 251 10.74 -20.24 5.59
CA VAL A 251 12.04 -20.51 4.95
C VAL A 251 13.13 -19.56 5.45
N CYS A 252 12.81 -18.28 5.62
CA CYS A 252 13.76 -17.30 6.12
C CYS A 252 14.10 -17.56 7.58
N ARG A 253 13.07 -17.89 8.38
CA ARG A 253 13.25 -18.25 9.80
C ARG A 253 14.11 -19.50 9.97
N ALA A 254 13.92 -20.52 9.13
CA ALA A 254 14.74 -21.72 9.14
C ALA A 254 16.19 -21.48 8.69
N SER A 255 16.41 -20.48 7.82
CA SER A 255 17.73 -20.10 7.31
C SER A 255 18.51 -19.16 8.24
N ALA A 256 17.82 -18.52 9.20
CA ALA A 256 18.41 -17.54 10.10
C ALA A 256 19.16 -18.18 11.27
N ILE A 257 20.27 -17.57 11.67
CA ILE A 257 20.91 -17.91 12.95
C ILE A 257 20.21 -17.18 14.11
N GLU A 258 20.35 -17.71 15.32
CA GLU A 258 19.69 -17.16 16.53
C GLU A 258 19.97 -15.67 16.74
N ALA A 259 21.22 -15.23 16.54
CA ALA A 259 21.59 -13.82 16.66
C ALA A 259 20.85 -12.91 15.67
N GLN A 260 20.58 -13.39 14.45
CA GLN A 260 19.81 -12.63 13.45
C GLN A 260 18.33 -12.55 13.87
N ILE A 261 17.77 -13.65 14.36
CA ILE A 261 16.38 -13.69 14.84
C ILE A 261 16.20 -12.67 15.98
N LEU A 262 17.08 -12.70 16.98
CA LEU A 262 17.03 -11.78 18.12
C LEU A 262 17.17 -10.32 17.68
N HIS A 263 18.09 -10.05 16.74
CA HIS A 263 18.27 -8.69 16.22
C HIS A 263 17.03 -8.18 15.48
N LEU A 264 16.44 -8.99 14.61
CA LEU A 264 15.22 -8.62 13.87
C LEU A 264 14.02 -8.46 14.81
N GLN A 265 13.88 -9.32 15.83
CA GLN A 265 12.84 -9.19 16.85
C GLN A 265 12.97 -7.88 17.61
N HIS A 266 14.18 -7.56 18.09
CA HIS A 266 14.45 -6.29 18.75
C HIS A 266 14.15 -5.09 17.85
N LEU A 267 14.42 -5.17 16.55
CA LEU A 267 14.08 -4.11 15.60
C LEU A 267 12.56 -3.91 15.46
N VAL A 268 11.79 -5.00 15.33
CA VAL A 268 10.31 -4.96 15.29
C VAL A 268 9.76 -4.33 16.58
N ASP A 269 10.28 -4.76 17.73
CA ASP A 269 9.87 -4.25 19.04
C ASP A 269 10.21 -2.76 19.21
N ALA A 270 11.41 -2.35 18.77
CA ALA A 270 11.85 -0.95 18.82
C ALA A 270 11.00 -0.03 17.93
N CYS A 271 10.48 -0.55 16.81
CA CYS A 271 9.53 0.15 15.97
C CYS A 271 8.10 0.19 16.58
N GLY A 272 7.84 -0.56 17.64
CA GLY A 272 6.55 -0.63 18.32
C GLY A 272 5.45 -1.28 17.48
N LEU A 273 5.81 -2.03 16.43
CA LEU A 273 4.85 -2.66 15.53
C LEU A 273 3.98 -3.65 16.32
N ASP A 274 2.66 -3.54 16.14
CA ASP A 274 1.65 -4.42 16.74
C ASP A 274 1.64 -4.43 18.29
N ARG A 275 2.27 -3.43 18.94
CA ARG A 275 2.38 -3.32 20.42
C ARG A 275 1.03 -3.19 21.15
N GLY A 276 0.02 -2.65 20.49
CA GLY A 276 -1.33 -2.40 20.99
C GLY A 276 -1.51 -1.12 21.81
N TYR A 277 -0.45 -0.38 22.13
CA TYR A 277 -0.54 0.83 22.94
C TYR A 277 0.61 1.81 22.69
N LEU A 278 0.34 3.09 22.99
CA LEU A 278 1.32 4.14 23.24
C LEU A 278 1.29 4.50 24.72
N SER A 279 2.44 4.84 25.30
CA SER A 279 2.49 5.35 26.66
C SER A 279 1.73 6.67 26.80
N ALA A 280 1.28 7.00 28.02
CA ALA A 280 0.57 8.26 28.27
C ALA A 280 1.40 9.50 27.88
N SER A 281 2.72 9.43 28.04
CA SER A 281 3.64 10.50 27.63
C SER A 281 3.68 10.67 26.11
N GLU A 282 3.83 9.57 25.36
CA GLU A 282 3.81 9.58 23.88
C GLU A 282 2.47 10.09 23.35
N LEU A 283 1.35 9.60 23.89
CA LEU A 283 0.00 10.06 23.51
C LEU A 283 -0.18 11.56 23.75
N THR A 284 0.28 12.06 24.89
CA THR A 284 0.19 13.49 25.23
C THR A 284 1.03 14.31 24.26
N GLN A 285 2.26 13.87 23.97
CA GLN A 285 3.16 14.58 23.05
C GLN A 285 2.59 14.65 21.63
N VAL A 286 2.09 13.52 21.10
CA VAL A 286 1.48 13.49 19.76
C VAL A 286 0.23 14.37 19.73
N ASN A 287 -0.68 14.24 20.69
CA ASN A 287 -1.89 15.07 20.72
C ASN A 287 -1.60 16.57 20.81
N ASN A 288 -0.58 16.97 21.57
CA ASN A 288 -0.14 18.37 21.64
C ASN A 288 0.38 18.87 20.27
N LEU A 289 1.18 18.06 19.58
CA LEU A 289 1.66 18.39 18.23
C LEU A 289 0.51 18.48 17.22
N LEU A 290 -0.44 17.55 17.27
CA LEU A 290 -1.65 17.58 16.45
C LEU A 290 -2.49 18.83 16.71
N GLY A 291 -2.64 19.24 17.98
CA GLY A 291 -3.30 20.50 18.33
C GLY A 291 -2.61 21.74 17.74
N ARG A 292 -1.28 21.78 17.75
CA ARG A 292 -0.52 22.88 17.12
C ARG A 292 -0.72 22.92 15.60
N VAL A 293 -0.73 21.76 14.95
CA VAL A 293 -0.95 21.69 13.49
C VAL A 293 -2.38 22.09 13.13
N GLU A 294 -3.38 21.66 13.91
CA GLU A 294 -4.77 22.05 13.72
C GLU A 294 -4.94 23.58 13.79
N LEU A 295 -4.28 24.25 14.73
CA LEU A 295 -4.28 25.72 14.82
C LEU A 295 -3.68 26.37 13.57
N VAL A 296 -2.65 25.80 12.97
CA VAL A 296 -2.03 26.33 11.75
C VAL A 296 -2.95 26.14 10.55
N ILE A 297 -3.54 24.95 10.38
CA ILE A 297 -4.48 24.66 9.29
C ILE A 297 -5.75 25.53 9.45
N SER A 298 -6.21 25.79 10.67
CA SER A 298 -7.43 26.59 10.89
C SER A 298 -7.25 28.09 10.63
N ARG A 299 -6.01 28.59 10.42
CA ARG A 299 -5.78 30.03 10.19
C ARG A 299 -6.27 30.44 8.80
N PRO A 300 -7.08 31.52 8.68
CA PRO A 300 -7.42 32.09 7.39
C PRO A 300 -6.16 32.58 6.68
N ALA A 301 -6.08 32.38 5.35
CA ALA A 301 -4.96 32.83 4.52
C ALA A 301 -4.69 34.36 4.59
N THR A 302 -5.61 35.14 5.15
CA THR A 302 -5.54 36.60 5.30
C THR A 302 -4.74 37.11 6.51
N GLN A 303 -4.10 36.25 7.32
CA GLN A 303 -3.28 36.67 8.48
C GLN A 303 -1.77 36.44 8.32
N LEU A 304 -1.28 36.25 7.09
CA LEU A 304 0.16 36.25 6.77
C LEU A 304 0.51 37.55 6.03
N VAL A 305 0.52 38.67 6.76
CA VAL A 305 1.17 39.94 6.36
C VAL A 305 1.93 40.47 7.55
#